data_AF-A0A560UUJ2-F1
#
_entry.id   AF-A0A560UUJ2-F1
#
_cell.length_a   1.000
_cell.length_b   1.000
_cell.length_c   1.000
_cell.angle_alpha   90.00
_cell.angle_beta   90.00
_cell.angle_gamma   90.00
#
_symmetry.space_group_name_H-M   'P 1'
#
loop_
_entity.id
_entity.type
_entity.pdbx_description
1 polymer ?
#
loop_
_entity_poly.entity_id
_entity_poly.type
_entity_poly.pdbx_seq_one_letter_code
_entity_poly.pdbx_strand_id
1 'polypeptide(L)'
;MKKIGLIALNVVVTLAGGWVLGTFIISRAGNMPEWMDHALRVLLHITGREEFANPDDLPTLGMLAILIASIIVCGLLVWIANVAIGRARTRRAQA
;
A
#
# COMPACT_ATOMS: atom_id res chain seq x y z
N MET A 1 10.03 -27.38 9.81
CA MET A 1 8.82 -26.62 10.20
C MET A 1 8.98 -25.09 10.23
N LYS A 2 10.12 -24.53 10.69
CA LYS A 2 10.30 -23.06 10.85
C LYS A 2 10.21 -22.20 9.57
N LYS A 3 10.43 -22.77 8.36
CA LYS A 3 10.35 -22.04 7.08
C LYS A 3 8.91 -21.90 6.57
N ILE A 4 8.10 -22.96 6.71
CA ILE A 4 6.70 -22.97 6.27
C ILE A 4 5.87 -21.96 7.09
N GLY A 5 6.10 -21.86 8.40
CA GLY A 5 5.42 -20.86 9.24
C GLY A 5 5.74 -19.41 8.88
N LEU A 6 6.94 -19.15 8.33
CA LEU A 6 7.34 -17.81 7.86
C LEU A 6 6.66 -17.44 6.55
N ILE A 7 6.58 -18.41 5.63
CA ILE A 7 5.85 -18.24 4.37
C ILE A 7 4.37 -18.02 4.66
N ALA A 8 3.77 -18.84 5.53
CA ALA A 8 2.39 -18.69 5.96
C ALA A 8 2.13 -17.32 6.60
N LEU A 9 3.03 -16.82 7.45
CA LEU A 9 2.88 -15.51 8.07
C LEU A 9 2.94 -14.38 7.03
N ASN A 10 3.90 -14.40 6.09
CA ASN A 10 3.99 -13.37 5.05
C ASN A 10 2.77 -13.40 4.13
N VAL A 11 2.26 -14.59 3.80
CA VAL A 11 1.02 -14.75 3.04
C VAL A 11 -0.16 -14.15 3.80
N VAL A 12 -0.31 -14.47 5.10
CA VAL A 12 -1.38 -13.93 5.93
C VAL A 12 -1.29 -12.41 6.07
N VAL A 13 -0.09 -11.86 6.32
CA VAL A 13 0.12 -10.41 6.42
C VAL A 13 -0.19 -9.71 5.10
N THR A 14 0.17 -10.31 3.97
CA THR A 14 -0.10 -9.73 2.65
C THR A 14 -1.59 -9.78 2.31
N LEU A 15 -2.27 -10.90 2.59
CA LEU A 15 -3.71 -11.04 2.38
C LEU A 15 -4.52 -10.12 3.31
N ALA A 16 -4.16 -10.06 4.59
CA ALA A 16 -4.81 -9.18 5.57
C ALA A 16 -4.55 -7.70 5.24
N GLY A 17 -3.32 -7.34 4.87
CA GLY A 17 -2.97 -5.99 4.42
C GLY A 17 -3.79 -5.59 3.19
N GLY A 18 -3.81 -6.44 2.15
CA GLY A 18 -4.61 -6.22 0.96
C GLY A 18 -6.10 -6.11 1.24
N TRP A 19 -6.64 -6.95 2.14
CA TRP A 19 -8.04 -6.90 2.55
C TRP A 19 -8.39 -5.58 3.25
N VAL A 20 -7.61 -5.18 4.25
CA VAL A 20 -7.85 -3.95 5.02
C VAL A 20 -7.76 -2.72 4.11
N LEU A 21 -6.73 -2.65 3.26
CA LEU A 21 -6.58 -1.56 2.29
C LEU A 21 -7.72 -1.55 1.28
N GLY A 22 -8.06 -2.69 0.68
CA GLY A 22 -9.17 -2.80 -0.27
C GLY A 22 -10.49 -2.34 0.34
N THR A 23 -10.79 -2.76 1.57
CA THR A 23 -12.01 -2.36 2.28
C THR A 23 -12.02 -0.86 2.58
N PHE A 24 -10.87 -0.31 3.00
CA PHE A 24 -10.72 1.12 3.25
C PHE A 24 -10.95 1.96 1.99
N ILE A 25 -10.39 1.53 0.85
CA ILE A 25 -10.55 2.19 -0.45
C ILE A 25 -12.00 2.11 -0.92
N ILE A 26 -12.61 0.92 -0.91
CA ILE A 26 -14.01 0.72 -1.35
C ILE A 26 -14.97 1.54 -0.48
N SER A 27 -14.73 1.62 0.84
CA SER A 27 -15.54 2.44 1.75
C SER A 27 -15.46 3.94 1.45
N ARG A 28 -14.41 4.39 0.75
CA ARG A 28 -14.17 5.78 0.36
C ARG A 28 -14.40 6.04 -1.13
N ALA A 29 -14.65 5.01 -1.93
CA ALA A 29 -14.81 5.11 -3.39
C ALA A 29 -16.13 5.76 -3.83
N GLY A 30 -17.10 5.94 -2.93
CA GLY A 30 -18.36 6.62 -3.23
C GLY A 30 -18.26 8.14 -3.43
N ASN A 31 -17.17 8.77 -2.98
CA ASN A 31 -16.91 10.18 -3.23
C ASN A 31 -15.38 10.41 -3.16
N MET A 32 -14.78 10.86 -4.25
CA MET A 32 -13.33 11.09 -4.31
C MET A 32 -12.94 12.11 -3.20
N PRO A 33 -12.07 11.74 -2.24
CA PRO A 33 -11.74 12.65 -1.15
C PRO A 33 -11.07 13.93 -1.68
N GLU A 34 -11.47 15.10 -1.18
CA GLU A 34 -10.93 16.39 -1.64
C GLU A 34 -9.40 16.48 -1.51
N TRP A 35 -8.83 15.90 -0.45
CA TRP A 35 -7.37 15.87 -0.26
C TRP A 35 -6.65 15.08 -1.36
N MET A 36 -7.31 14.06 -1.91
CA MET A 36 -6.75 13.23 -2.97
C MET A 36 -6.86 13.97 -4.32
N ASP A 37 -8.00 14.60 -4.61
CA ASP A 37 -8.15 15.48 -5.79
C ASP A 37 -7.09 16.58 -5.81
N HIS A 38 -6.88 17.28 -4.69
CA HIS A 38 -5.83 18.30 -4.59
C HIS A 38 -4.42 17.74 -4.76
N ALA A 39 -4.10 16.60 -4.14
CA ALA A 39 -2.78 15.98 -4.28
C ALA A 39 -2.51 15.56 -5.74
N LEU A 40 -3.50 15.00 -6.44
CA LEU A 40 -3.38 14.63 -7.85
C LEU A 40 -3.22 15.85 -8.75
N ARG A 41 -4.01 16.92 -8.55
CA ARG A 41 -3.88 18.15 -9.33
C ARG A 41 -2.51 18.79 -9.15
N VAL A 42 -2.00 18.83 -7.92
CA VAL A 42 -0.65 19.34 -7.63
C VAL A 42 0.42 18.47 -8.30
N LEU A 43 0.29 17.15 -8.25
CA LEU A 43 1.24 16.24 -8.89
C LEU A 43 1.23 16.39 -10.43
N LEU A 44 0.06 16.54 -11.03
CA LEU A 44 -0.10 16.79 -12.48
C LEU A 44 0.46 18.15 -12.90
N HIS A 45 0.29 19.17 -12.06
CA HIS A 45 0.88 20.50 -12.28
C HIS A 45 2.42 20.45 -12.20
N ILE A 46 2.98 19.73 -11.22
CA ILE A 46 4.44 19.55 -11.07
C ILE A 46 5.04 18.74 -12.22
N THR A 47 4.31 17.74 -12.72
CA THR A 47 4.75 16.89 -13.84
C THR A 47 4.51 17.52 -15.22
N GLY A 48 3.87 18.70 -15.27
CA GLY A 48 3.57 19.43 -16.50
C GLY A 48 2.53 18.75 -17.38
N ARG A 49 1.70 17.87 -16.80
CA ARG A 49 0.74 17.01 -17.51
C ARG A 49 -0.70 17.42 -17.18
N GLU A 50 -1.00 18.71 -17.31
CA GLU A 50 -2.32 19.29 -17.04
C GLU A 50 -3.43 18.71 -17.93
N GLU A 51 -3.06 18.08 -19.04
CA GLU A 51 -3.94 17.37 -19.98
C GLU A 51 -4.76 16.27 -19.28
N PHE A 52 -4.22 15.66 -18.23
CA PHE A 52 -4.90 14.63 -17.43
C PHE A 52 -5.61 15.18 -16.20
N ALA A 53 -5.63 16.51 -16.02
CA ALA A 53 -6.38 17.17 -14.95
C ALA A 53 -7.90 17.28 -15.25
N ASN A 54 -8.37 16.52 -16.25
CA ASN A 54 -9.78 16.43 -16.60
C ASN A 54 -10.56 15.60 -15.56
N PRO A 55 -11.84 15.96 -15.31
CA PRO A 55 -12.69 15.29 -14.33
C PRO A 55 -12.93 13.80 -14.64
N ASP A 56 -12.76 13.37 -15.89
CA ASP A 56 -12.91 11.97 -16.31
C ASP A 56 -11.64 11.13 -16.06
N ASP A 57 -10.45 11.74 -16.11
CA ASP A 57 -9.15 11.03 -16.00
C ASP A 57 -8.59 11.03 -14.57
N LEU A 58 -8.93 12.05 -13.77
CA LEU A 58 -8.52 12.18 -12.38
C LEU A 58 -8.88 10.96 -11.50
N PRO A 59 -10.09 10.38 -11.60
CA PRO A 59 -10.47 9.21 -10.79
C PRO A 59 -9.61 7.99 -11.11
N THR A 60 -9.28 7.77 -12.38
CA THR A 60 -8.45 6.65 -12.84
C THR A 60 -7.01 6.79 -12.35
N LEU A 61 -6.45 8.00 -12.44
CA LEU A 61 -5.14 8.31 -11.87
C LEU A 61 -5.13 8.16 -10.35
N GLY A 62 -6.22 8.52 -9.66
CA GLY A 62 -6.37 8.31 -8.22
C GLY A 62 -6.39 6.84 -7.83
N MET A 63 -7.07 5.98 -8.60
CA MET A 63 -7.01 4.54 -8.38
C MET A 63 -5.60 3.98 -8.58
N LEU A 64 -4.87 4.44 -9.60
CA LEU A 64 -3.47 4.03 -9.82
C LEU A 64 -2.56 4.49 -8.69
N ALA A 65 -2.70 5.73 -8.23
CA ALA A 65 -1.92 6.26 -7.11
C ALA A 65 -2.17 5.47 -5.82
N ILE A 66 -3.45 5.18 -5.53
CA ILE A 66 -3.85 4.33 -4.40
C ILE A 66 -3.26 2.93 -4.54
N LEU A 67 -3.29 2.33 -5.73
CA LEU A 67 -2.74 1.00 -5.98
C LEU A 67 -1.24 0.97 -5.69
N ILE A 68 -0.48 1.93 -6.22
CA ILE A 68 0.97 2.04 -5.99
C ILE A 68 1.25 2.23 -4.50
N ALA A 69 0.53 3.13 -3.83
CA ALA A 69 0.65 3.34 -2.39
C ALA A 69 0.36 2.05 -1.60
N SER A 70 -0.67 1.30 -2.01
CA SER A 70 -1.06 0.04 -1.38
C SER A 70 0.03 -1.03 -1.53
N ILE A 71 0.65 -1.14 -2.70
CA ILE A 71 1.77 -2.05 -2.95
C ILE A 71 2.96 -1.70 -2.04
N ILE A 72 3.29 -0.41 -1.94
CA ILE A 72 4.39 0.08 -1.10
C ILE A 72 4.12 -0.25 0.38
N VAL A 73 2.92 0.02 0.88
CA VAL A 73 2.54 -0.26 2.28
C VAL A 73 2.59 -1.76 2.56
N CYS A 74 2.01 -2.60 1.70
CA CYS A 74 2.07 -4.06 1.86
C CYS A 74 3.52 -4.57 1.83
N GLY A 75 4.34 -4.09 0.91
CA GLY A 75 5.76 -4.42 0.85
C GLY A 75 6.52 -4.04 2.12
N LEU A 76 6.26 -2.85 2.66
CA LEU A 76 6.81 -2.37 3.93
C LEU A 76 6.39 -3.25 5.11
N LEU A 77 5.12 -3.64 5.19
CA LEU A 77 4.63 -4.52 6.26
C LEU A 77 5.32 -5.89 6.23
N VAL A 78 5.47 -6.48 5.04
CA VAL A 78 6.20 -7.75 4.86
C VAL A 78 7.68 -7.59 5.21
N TRP A 79 8.30 -6.47 4.83
CA TRP A 79 9.69 -6.19 5.17
C TRP A 79 9.88 -6.04 6.68
N ILE A 80 9.03 -5.29 7.37
CA ILE A 80 9.05 -5.13 8.82
C ILE A 80 8.88 -6.48 9.52
N ALA A 81 7.92 -7.30 9.07
CA ALA A 81 7.71 -8.64 9.61
C ALA A 81 8.98 -9.51 9.47
N ASN A 82 9.61 -9.50 8.29
CA ASN A 82 10.85 -10.23 8.07
C ASN A 82 12.03 -9.71 8.92
N VAL A 83 12.18 -8.39 9.07
CA VAL A 83 13.22 -7.77 9.91
C VAL A 83 13.02 -8.12 11.39
N ALA A 84 11.79 -8.04 11.90
CA ALA A 84 11.47 -8.40 13.28
C ALA A 84 11.79 -9.86 13.58
N ILE A 85 11.52 -10.77 12.62
CA ILE A 85 11.82 -12.20 12.74
C ILE A 85 13.33 -12.45 12.67
N GLY A 86 14.06 -11.74 11.80
CA GLY A 86 15.52 -11.78 11.76
C GLY A 86 16.14 -11.42 13.09
N ARG A 87 15.67 -10.32 13.72
CA ARG A 87 16.08 -9.88 15.05
C ARG A 87 15.71 -10.87 16.16
N ALA A 88 14.53 -11.49 16.10
CA ALA A 88 14.12 -12.50 17.07
C ALA A 88 14.97 -13.79 16.97
N ARG A 89 15.43 -14.14 15.77
CA ARG A 89 16.31 -15.29 15.56
C ARG A 89 17.73 -15.05 16.04
N THR A 90 18.31 -13.87 15.79
CA THR A 90 19.63 -13.53 16.34
C THR A 90 19.62 -13.47 17.87
N ARG A 91 18.55 -12.92 18.47
CA ARG A 91 18.37 -12.96 19.93
C ARG A 91 18.28 -14.38 20.51
N ARG A 92 17.62 -15.31 19.82
CA ARG A 92 17.52 -16.72 20.22
C ARG A 92 18.77 -17.56 19.94
N ALA A 93 19.70 -17.07 19.12
CA ALA A 93 20.98 -17.74 18.89
C ALA A 93 22.07 -17.30 19.89
N GLN A 94 21.81 -16.22 20.64
CA GLN A 94 22.71 -15.67 21.66
C GLN A 94 22.26 -15.97 23.10
N ALA A 95 21.12 -16.64 23.29
CA ALA A 95 20.60 -17.13 24.57
C ALA A 95 20.66 -18.66 24.58
#